data_AF-A0A3D5B7L8-F1
#
_entry.id   AF-A0A3D5B7L8-F1
#
_cell.length_a   1.000
_cell.length_b   1.000
_cell.length_c   1.000
_cell.angle_alpha   90.00
_cell.angle_beta   90.00
_cell.angle_gamma   90.00
#
_symmetry.space_group_name_H-M   'P 1'
#
loop_
_entity.id
_entity.type
_entity.pdbx_description
1 polymer ?
#
loop_
_entity_poly.entity_id
_entity_poly.type
_entity_poly.pdbx_seq_one_letter_code
_entity_poly.pdbx_strand_id
1 'polypeptide(L)'
;MNKKQSVFNWQLFLGLVLVLTGGVFMADLFLPFNLMRFFWPLLIILLGLTFIVGMLFAGRSGSGLAIPGTVITTLGALLFVQNTFHLWITWTYSWALLISAVGLGLLIMNIYHKHVNLRRAGGLVIGIGLTLFVVFGMFFEVILNLSGTGLYSGIFLGVGLVLLGLFVVFSRALFSRAGKAQAGPMPATDGVTVEAEVVEPVEGLNEDLGEDLEPGEVLIEGEEFSRLTFKSVGEVFLTQGDSCSLEIKGNPDLIGKIKTNLQDGELSIVYDVKITDWSDLLILGSPKLQYDVTMKTVDAVKIGGAGNLEAGHLEAGKLSLVHSGLGKLQISDLHCQDLTVELGGLGEILLKGAVQSQTVDLSGAGRYDAEGLESRTARVSLSGAGSANVWVEETLEADVSGAGSIRYKGNANVTQSSSGVGDVKPIQER
;
A
#
# COMPACT_ATOMS: atom_id res chain seq x y z
N MET A 1 33.73 24.38 -13.11
CA MET A 1 34.17 23.03 -13.54
C MET A 1 33.05 22.42 -14.37
N ASN A 2 33.20 22.36 -15.69
CA ASN A 2 32.19 21.78 -16.60
C ASN A 2 32.13 20.26 -16.40
N LYS A 3 30.95 19.77 -16.00
CA LYS A 3 30.68 18.34 -15.86
C LYS A 3 30.57 17.76 -17.28
N LYS A 4 31.64 17.14 -17.76
CA LYS A 4 31.67 16.38 -19.02
C LYS A 4 30.61 15.28 -18.91
N GLN A 5 29.44 15.47 -19.51
CA GLN A 5 28.48 14.39 -19.69
C GLN A 5 29.08 13.41 -20.70
N SER A 6 29.46 12.23 -20.21
CA SER A 6 29.76 11.09 -21.05
C SER A 6 28.48 10.73 -21.80
N VAL A 7 28.40 11.09 -23.08
CA VAL A 7 27.29 10.69 -23.95
C VAL A 7 27.49 9.21 -24.25
N PHE A 8 26.76 8.36 -23.53
CA PHE A 8 26.79 6.93 -23.75
C PHE A 8 26.28 6.62 -25.16
N ASN A 9 27.12 5.94 -25.95
CA ASN A 9 26.83 5.71 -27.35
C ASN A 9 25.92 4.49 -27.49
N TRP A 10 24.60 4.72 -27.44
CA TRP A 10 23.56 3.67 -27.45
C TRP A 10 23.69 2.73 -28.65
N GLN A 11 24.15 3.26 -29.79
CA GLN A 11 24.41 2.50 -31.01
C GLN A 11 25.53 1.45 -30.81
N LEU A 12 26.57 1.79 -30.06
CA LEU A 12 27.71 0.91 -29.82
C LEU A 12 27.35 -0.21 -28.83
N PHE A 13 26.53 0.09 -27.82
CA PHE A 13 26.06 -0.90 -26.85
C PHE A 13 25.04 -1.87 -27.46
N LEU A 14 24.02 -1.37 -28.16
CA LEU A 14 23.09 -2.22 -28.91
C LEU A 14 23.81 -3.05 -29.97
N GLY A 15 24.77 -2.44 -30.67
CA GLY A 15 25.63 -3.12 -31.63
C GLY A 15 26.42 -4.27 -30.98
N LEU A 16 27.04 -4.04 -29.82
CA LEU A 16 27.74 -5.08 -29.06
C LEU A 16 26.80 -6.22 -28.66
N VAL A 17 25.61 -5.91 -28.14
CA VAL A 17 24.61 -6.91 -27.74
C VAL A 17 24.16 -7.76 -28.94
N LEU A 18 23.91 -7.13 -30.09
CA LEU A 18 23.56 -7.84 -31.33
C LEU A 18 24.71 -8.70 -31.85
N VAL A 19 25.94 -8.20 -31.81
CA VAL A 19 27.13 -8.95 -32.24
C VAL A 19 27.38 -10.15 -31.34
N LEU A 20 27.25 -10.01 -30.02
CA LEU A 20 27.38 -11.12 -29.08
C LEU A 20 26.27 -12.15 -29.27
N THR A 21 25.02 -11.70 -29.39
CA THR A 21 23.87 -12.59 -29.61
C THR A 21 24.00 -13.33 -30.94
N GLY A 22 24.26 -12.61 -32.03
CA GLY A 22 24.46 -13.18 -33.36
C GLY A 22 25.67 -14.12 -33.43
N GLY A 23 26.75 -13.80 -32.71
CA GLY A 23 27.93 -14.65 -32.58
C GLY A 23 27.63 -15.98 -31.89
N VAL A 24 26.79 -15.99 -30.85
CA VAL A 24 26.35 -17.24 -30.19
C VAL A 24 25.49 -18.09 -31.13
N PHE A 25 24.54 -17.47 -31.86
CA PHE A 25 23.74 -18.16 -32.86
C PHE A 25 24.59 -18.74 -33.99
N MET A 26 25.59 -18.00 -34.45
CA MET A 26 26.50 -18.44 -35.50
C MET A 26 27.39 -19.59 -34.99
N ALA A 27 27.89 -19.51 -33.75
CA ALA A 27 28.70 -20.57 -33.15
C ALA A 27 27.93 -21.90 -33.01
N ASP A 28 26.63 -21.84 -32.70
CA ASP A 28 25.74 -23.01 -32.61
C ASP A 28 25.59 -23.76 -33.95
N LEU A 29 25.78 -23.07 -35.09
CA LEU A 29 25.76 -23.68 -36.43
C LEU A 29 27.03 -24.48 -36.75
N PHE A 30 28.18 -24.08 -36.20
CA PHE A 30 29.49 -24.68 -36.52
C PHE A 30 30.00 -25.65 -35.46
N LEU A 31 29.44 -25.62 -34.25
CA LEU A 31 29.88 -26.44 -33.13
C LEU A 31 28.99 -27.69 -32.97
N PRO A 32 29.57 -28.86 -32.67
CA PRO A 32 28.82 -30.12 -32.55
C PRO A 32 27.96 -30.20 -31.26
N PHE A 33 27.92 -29.14 -30.46
CA PHE A 33 27.18 -29.07 -29.20
C PHE A 33 26.13 -27.96 -29.24
N ASN A 34 24.93 -28.26 -28.76
CA ASN A 34 23.81 -27.32 -28.71
C ASN A 34 24.04 -26.24 -27.64
N LEU A 35 24.79 -25.19 -27.97
CA LEU A 35 25.01 -24.01 -27.12
C LEU A 35 23.68 -23.35 -26.79
N MET A 36 22.78 -23.21 -27.76
CA MET A 36 21.52 -22.50 -27.53
C MET A 36 20.65 -23.19 -26.49
N ARG A 37 20.76 -24.51 -26.33
CA ARG A 37 20.07 -25.23 -25.26
C ARG A 37 20.50 -24.79 -23.87
N PHE A 38 21.77 -24.43 -23.67
CA PHE A 38 22.32 -24.04 -22.37
C PHE A 38 22.33 -22.52 -22.13
N PHE A 39 22.64 -21.74 -23.18
CA PHE A 39 22.99 -20.32 -23.05
C PHE A 39 21.82 -19.37 -23.33
N TRP A 40 20.67 -19.84 -23.83
CA TRP A 40 19.52 -18.97 -24.10
C TRP A 40 19.04 -18.11 -22.90
N PRO A 41 19.10 -18.55 -21.62
CA PRO A 41 18.68 -17.69 -20.50
C PRO A 41 19.63 -16.51 -20.29
N LEU A 42 20.91 -16.63 -20.68
CA LEU A 42 21.87 -15.53 -20.61
C LEU A 42 21.51 -14.38 -21.56
N LEU A 43 20.81 -14.67 -22.66
CA LEU A 43 20.28 -13.62 -23.54
C LEU A 43 19.19 -12.80 -22.84
N ILE A 44 18.35 -13.45 -22.02
CA ILE A 44 17.34 -12.77 -21.20
C ILE A 44 18.02 -11.91 -20.13
N ILE A 45 19.05 -12.42 -19.47
CA ILE A 45 19.86 -11.64 -18.51
C ILE A 45 20.48 -10.43 -19.21
N LEU A 46 21.10 -10.63 -20.36
CA LEU A 46 21.71 -9.56 -21.15
C LEU A 46 20.70 -8.48 -21.51
N LEU A 47 19.49 -8.87 -21.93
CA LEU A 47 18.37 -7.96 -22.19
C LEU A 47 17.97 -7.18 -20.94
N GLY A 48 17.81 -7.84 -19.80
CA GLY A 48 17.48 -7.17 -18.53
C GLY A 48 18.55 -6.17 -18.09
N LEU A 49 19.83 -6.54 -18.24
CA LEU A 49 20.96 -5.65 -17.96
C LEU A 49 20.95 -4.41 -18.87
N THR A 50 20.47 -4.50 -20.12
CA THR A 50 20.36 -3.31 -20.99
C THR A 50 19.44 -2.24 -20.41
N PHE A 51 18.34 -2.63 -19.74
CA PHE A 51 17.43 -1.71 -19.06
C PHE A 51 18.08 -1.05 -17.85
N ILE A 52 18.86 -1.82 -17.06
CA ILE A 52 19.60 -1.29 -15.90
C ILE A 52 20.70 -0.34 -16.35
N VAL A 53 21.45 -0.68 -17.40
CA VAL A 53 22.48 0.18 -17.98
C VAL A 53 21.84 1.45 -18.57
N GLY A 54 20.74 1.31 -19.31
CA GLY A 54 19.96 2.44 -19.82
C GLY A 54 19.49 3.38 -18.71
N MET A 55 19.03 2.82 -17.59
CA MET A 55 18.66 3.58 -16.39
C MET A 55 19.84 4.37 -15.81
N LEU A 56 21.03 3.75 -15.66
CA LEU A 56 22.22 4.41 -15.12
C LEU A 56 22.63 5.64 -15.94
N PHE A 57 22.47 5.59 -17.26
CA PHE A 57 22.82 6.69 -18.17
C PHE A 57 21.72 7.75 -18.31
N ALA A 58 20.45 7.35 -18.26
CA ALA A 58 19.30 8.26 -18.32
C ALA A 58 19.08 9.03 -17.00
N GLY A 59 19.69 8.60 -15.89
CA GLY A 59 19.60 9.29 -14.61
C GLY A 59 18.17 9.30 -14.05
N ARG A 60 17.68 10.47 -13.59
CA ARG A 60 16.37 10.58 -12.91
C ARG A 60 15.18 10.25 -13.82
N SER A 61 15.24 10.60 -15.11
CA SER A 61 14.14 10.38 -16.06
C SER A 61 14.01 8.92 -16.51
N GLY A 62 15.08 8.13 -16.46
CA GLY A 62 15.06 6.70 -16.80
C GLY A 62 14.84 5.77 -15.61
N SER A 63 14.59 6.29 -14.42
CA SER A 63 14.47 5.52 -13.18
C SER A 63 13.36 4.45 -13.22
N GLY A 64 12.31 4.66 -14.02
CA GLY A 64 11.25 3.68 -14.27
C GLY A 64 11.72 2.40 -14.98
N LEU A 65 12.87 2.42 -15.65
CA LEU A 65 13.44 1.23 -16.32
C LEU A 65 14.02 0.20 -15.33
N ALA A 66 14.21 0.58 -14.05
CA ALA A 66 14.72 -0.31 -13.02
C ALA A 66 13.82 -1.52 -12.77
N ILE A 67 12.50 -1.32 -12.78
CA ILE A 67 11.51 -2.37 -12.53
C ILE A 67 11.55 -3.45 -13.62
N PRO A 68 11.33 -3.14 -14.92
CA PRO A 68 11.42 -4.15 -15.96
C PRO A 68 12.83 -4.74 -16.06
N GLY A 69 13.89 -3.94 -15.85
CA GLY A 69 15.27 -4.43 -15.89
C GLY A 69 15.57 -5.48 -14.83
N THR A 70 15.17 -5.24 -13.58
CA THR A 70 15.36 -6.21 -12.48
C THR A 70 14.52 -7.46 -12.67
N VAL A 71 13.26 -7.34 -13.09
CA VAL A 71 12.39 -8.50 -13.34
C VAL A 71 12.95 -9.39 -14.45
N ILE A 72 13.33 -8.82 -15.60
CA ILE A 72 13.89 -9.57 -16.72
C ILE A 72 15.23 -10.22 -16.33
N THR A 73 16.07 -9.50 -15.59
CA THR A 73 17.36 -10.02 -15.12
C THR A 73 17.18 -11.20 -14.17
N THR A 74 16.27 -11.07 -13.20
CA THR A 74 15.95 -12.16 -12.25
C THR A 74 15.33 -13.35 -12.95
N LEU A 75 14.42 -13.11 -13.91
CA LEU A 75 13.83 -14.17 -14.73
C LEU A 75 14.90 -14.94 -15.50
N GLY A 76 15.81 -14.24 -16.17
CA GLY A 76 16.92 -14.86 -16.90
C GLY A 76 17.85 -15.65 -15.97
N ALA A 77 18.16 -15.13 -14.77
CA ALA A 77 19.00 -15.83 -13.79
C ALA A 77 18.33 -17.10 -13.26
N LEU A 78 17.03 -17.04 -12.99
CA LEU A 78 16.24 -18.16 -12.52
C LEU A 78 16.17 -19.25 -13.61
N LEU A 79 15.85 -18.87 -14.84
CA LEU A 79 15.86 -19.78 -15.99
C LEU A 79 17.25 -20.37 -16.24
N PHE A 80 18.32 -19.59 -16.04
CA PHE A 80 19.70 -20.07 -16.17
C PHE A 80 19.99 -21.19 -15.16
N VAL A 81 19.72 -20.94 -13.88
CA VAL A 81 19.92 -21.94 -12.81
C VAL A 81 19.08 -23.19 -13.08
N GLN A 82 17.80 -23.03 -13.42
CA GLN A 82 16.91 -24.16 -13.71
C GLN A 82 17.36 -24.98 -14.92
N ASN A 83 17.81 -24.30 -15.97
CA ASN A 83 18.28 -24.94 -17.18
C ASN A 83 19.62 -25.67 -16.97
N THR A 84 20.53 -25.11 -16.17
CA THR A 84 21.84 -25.71 -15.85
C THR A 84 21.73 -26.90 -14.92
N PHE A 85 20.90 -26.83 -13.89
CA PHE A 85 20.75 -27.88 -12.88
C PHE A 85 19.54 -28.80 -13.12
N HIS A 86 18.82 -28.62 -14.22
CA HIS A 86 17.58 -29.34 -14.56
C HIS A 86 16.47 -29.21 -13.48
N LEU A 87 16.44 -28.09 -12.76
CA LEU A 87 15.53 -27.81 -11.64
C LEU A 87 14.19 -27.21 -12.10
N TRP A 88 13.62 -27.68 -13.21
CA TRP A 88 12.40 -27.08 -13.80
C TRP A 88 11.17 -27.16 -12.88
N ILE A 89 11.12 -28.14 -11.99
CA ILE A 89 10.02 -28.29 -11.04
C ILE A 89 9.93 -27.12 -10.05
N THR A 90 11.07 -26.48 -9.78
CA THR A 90 11.16 -25.34 -8.88
C THR A 90 10.42 -24.12 -9.42
N TRP A 91 10.02 -24.12 -10.70
CA TRP A 91 9.18 -23.09 -11.30
C TRP A 91 7.83 -22.92 -10.60
N THR A 92 7.31 -23.97 -9.95
CA THR A 92 6.04 -23.95 -9.19
C THR A 92 6.01 -22.90 -8.08
N TYR A 93 7.17 -22.53 -7.53
CA TYR A 93 7.29 -21.55 -6.45
C TYR A 93 8.33 -20.46 -6.72
N SER A 94 9.30 -20.67 -7.63
CA SER A 94 10.39 -19.71 -7.88
C SER A 94 9.91 -18.42 -8.55
N TRP A 95 8.73 -18.42 -9.17
CA TRP A 95 8.10 -17.21 -9.71
C TRP A 95 7.87 -16.14 -8.62
N ALA A 96 7.74 -16.51 -7.34
CA ALA A 96 7.62 -15.58 -6.23
C ALA A 96 8.86 -14.66 -6.09
N LEU A 97 10.05 -15.11 -6.55
CA LEU A 97 11.25 -14.28 -6.60
C LEU A 97 11.12 -13.13 -7.62
N LEU A 98 10.24 -13.24 -8.63
CA LEU A 98 9.96 -12.15 -9.55
C LEU A 98 9.21 -11.00 -8.86
N ILE A 99 8.37 -11.29 -7.85
CA ILE A 99 7.76 -10.27 -7.00
C ILE A 99 8.85 -9.55 -6.21
N SER A 100 9.79 -10.29 -5.62
CA SER A 100 10.94 -9.67 -4.94
C SER A 100 11.81 -8.85 -5.88
N ALA A 101 11.95 -9.25 -7.15
CA ALA A 101 12.65 -8.48 -8.17
C ALA A 101 11.98 -7.12 -8.44
N VAL A 102 10.64 -7.06 -8.49
CA VAL A 102 9.90 -5.79 -8.58
C VAL A 102 10.24 -4.88 -7.39
N GLY A 103 10.27 -5.43 -6.17
CA GLY A 103 10.63 -4.68 -4.98
C GLY A 103 12.09 -4.18 -5.01
N LEU A 104 13.02 -4.97 -5.57
CA LEU A 104 14.40 -4.52 -5.81
C LEU A 104 14.45 -3.38 -6.84
N GLY A 105 13.66 -3.45 -7.90
CA GLY A 105 13.50 -2.37 -8.87
C GLY A 105 12.99 -1.07 -8.23
N LEU A 106 12.03 -1.16 -7.31
CA LEU A 106 11.54 -0.03 -6.51
C LEU A 106 12.62 0.55 -5.59
N LEU A 107 13.45 -0.29 -4.97
CA LEU A 107 14.58 0.18 -4.15
C LEU A 107 15.66 0.88 -4.99
N ILE A 108 16.00 0.33 -6.16
CA ILE A 108 16.93 0.96 -7.10
C ILE A 108 16.39 2.31 -7.57
N MET A 109 15.10 2.40 -7.88
CA MET A 109 14.43 3.65 -8.23
C MET A 109 14.47 4.67 -7.09
N ASN A 110 14.30 4.23 -5.84
CA ASN A 110 14.36 5.10 -4.66
C ASN A 110 15.73 5.79 -4.47
N ILE A 111 16.84 5.14 -4.85
CA ILE A 111 18.19 5.72 -4.73
C ILE A 111 18.30 7.05 -5.50
N TYR A 112 17.53 7.23 -6.58
CA TYR A 112 17.58 8.41 -7.44
C TYR A 112 16.61 9.53 -7.05
N HIS A 113 15.46 9.18 -6.46
CA HIS A 113 14.40 10.13 -6.09
C HIS A 113 14.35 10.46 -4.58
N LYS A 114 15.04 9.71 -3.72
CA LYS A 114 15.13 9.93 -2.26
C LYS A 114 13.76 10.05 -1.55
N HIS A 115 12.71 9.37 -2.02
CA HIS A 115 11.40 9.36 -1.36
C HIS A 115 11.32 8.25 -0.31
N VAL A 116 11.12 8.60 0.97
CA VAL A 116 11.04 7.64 2.08
C VAL A 116 9.96 6.55 1.86
N ASN A 117 8.90 6.88 1.13
CA ASN A 117 7.76 5.97 0.87
C ASN A 117 8.10 4.85 -0.13
N LEU A 118 8.87 5.13 -1.19
CA LEU A 118 9.31 4.10 -2.15
C LEU A 118 10.24 3.06 -1.51
N ARG A 119 11.05 3.47 -0.52
CA ARG A 119 11.93 2.55 0.21
C ARG A 119 11.14 1.51 1.00
N ARG A 120 10.05 1.94 1.65
CA ARG A 120 9.17 1.04 2.43
C ARG A 120 8.38 0.13 1.52
N ALA A 121 7.82 0.67 0.42
CA ALA A 121 7.10 -0.11 -0.56
C ALA A 121 8.00 -1.20 -1.18
N GLY A 122 9.21 -0.82 -1.63
CA GLY A 122 10.18 -1.77 -2.18
C GLY A 122 10.61 -2.84 -1.17
N GLY A 123 10.87 -2.45 0.09
CA GLY A 123 11.16 -3.38 1.16
C GLY A 123 10.01 -4.37 1.42
N LEU A 124 8.78 -3.88 1.51
CA LEU A 124 7.59 -4.70 1.76
C LEU A 124 7.36 -5.70 0.63
N VAL A 125 7.48 -5.27 -0.63
CA VAL A 125 7.33 -6.15 -1.80
C VAL A 125 8.42 -7.23 -1.84
N ILE A 126 9.67 -6.91 -1.50
CA ILE A 126 10.74 -7.91 -1.37
C ILE A 126 10.39 -8.93 -0.30
N GLY A 127 9.95 -8.47 0.87
CA GLY A 127 9.56 -9.32 1.99
C GLY A 127 8.43 -10.27 1.63
N ILE A 128 7.35 -9.76 1.03
CA ILE A 128 6.22 -10.59 0.58
C ILE A 128 6.70 -11.66 -0.42
N GLY A 129 7.48 -11.28 -1.44
CA GLY A 129 7.97 -12.24 -2.43
C GLY A 129 8.87 -13.33 -1.84
N LEU A 130 9.76 -12.96 -0.90
CA LEU A 130 10.64 -13.93 -0.22
C LEU A 130 9.86 -14.86 0.71
N THR A 131 8.90 -14.32 1.46
CA THR A 131 8.02 -15.14 2.31
C THR A 131 7.20 -16.11 1.48
N LEU A 132 6.59 -15.63 0.38
CA LEU A 132 5.84 -16.49 -0.54
C LEU A 132 6.73 -17.57 -1.15
N PHE A 133 7.96 -17.24 -1.55
CA PHE A 133 8.92 -18.21 -2.07
C PHE A 133 9.24 -19.33 -1.06
N VAL A 134 9.43 -18.98 0.21
CA VAL A 134 9.69 -19.97 1.28
C VAL A 134 8.44 -20.79 1.59
N VAL A 135 7.26 -20.16 1.70
CA VAL A 135 6.00 -20.85 2.03
C VAL A 135 5.59 -21.80 0.91
N PHE A 136 5.54 -21.32 -0.34
CA PHE A 136 5.22 -22.18 -1.48
C PHE A 136 6.31 -23.21 -1.71
N GLY A 137 7.57 -22.85 -1.55
CA GLY A 137 8.69 -23.79 -1.61
C GLY A 137 8.53 -24.93 -0.60
N MET A 138 8.22 -24.62 0.65
CA MET A 138 7.95 -25.62 1.70
C MET A 138 6.73 -26.48 1.36
N PHE A 139 5.64 -25.86 0.91
CA PHE A 139 4.43 -26.59 0.52
C PHE A 139 4.69 -27.57 -0.63
N PHE A 140 5.30 -27.12 -1.71
CA PHE A 140 5.53 -27.94 -2.90
C PHE A 140 6.65 -28.98 -2.72
N GLU A 141 7.71 -28.65 -1.98
CA GLU A 141 8.86 -29.55 -1.78
C GLU A 141 8.67 -30.51 -0.58
N VAL A 142 8.08 -30.06 0.53
CA VAL A 142 7.95 -30.88 1.76
C VAL A 142 6.61 -31.60 1.81
N ILE A 143 5.51 -30.89 1.54
CA ILE A 143 4.16 -31.46 1.68
C ILE A 143 3.80 -32.27 0.44
N LEU A 144 3.98 -31.70 -0.76
CA LEU A 144 3.66 -32.38 -2.01
C LEU A 144 4.80 -33.26 -2.54
N ASN A 145 5.99 -33.20 -1.93
CA ASN A 145 7.18 -34.00 -2.26
C ASN A 145 7.44 -34.11 -3.77
N LEU A 146 7.27 -32.99 -4.49
CA LEU A 146 7.28 -32.98 -5.95
C LEU A 146 8.65 -33.30 -6.55
N SER A 147 9.74 -32.97 -5.85
CA SER A 147 11.12 -33.27 -6.30
C SER A 147 11.62 -34.67 -5.91
N GLY A 148 10.87 -35.39 -5.07
CA GLY A 148 11.27 -36.68 -4.50
C GLY A 148 12.30 -36.54 -3.36
N THR A 149 12.47 -37.60 -2.56
CA THR A 149 13.35 -37.62 -1.37
C THR A 149 14.85 -37.58 -1.71
N GLY A 150 15.33 -36.47 -2.28
CA GLY A 150 16.73 -36.22 -2.60
C GLY A 150 17.30 -35.02 -1.86
N LEU A 151 18.64 -34.97 -1.74
CA LEU A 151 19.44 -33.88 -1.14
C LEU A 151 19.08 -32.46 -1.61
N TYR A 152 18.37 -32.32 -2.73
CA TYR A 152 17.99 -31.05 -3.34
C TYR A 152 16.92 -30.28 -2.55
N SER A 153 16.02 -30.97 -1.83
CA SER A 153 14.97 -30.30 -1.03
C SER A 153 15.57 -29.53 0.16
N GLY A 154 16.61 -30.09 0.80
CA GLY A 154 17.30 -29.47 1.94
C GLY A 154 18.14 -28.26 1.55
N ILE A 155 18.83 -28.31 0.40
CA ILE A 155 19.63 -27.17 -0.10
C ILE A 155 18.70 -26.01 -0.45
N PHE A 156 17.57 -26.30 -1.09
CA PHE A 156 16.59 -25.29 -1.48
C PHE A 156 15.99 -24.55 -0.26
N LEU A 157 15.48 -25.31 0.72
CA LEU A 157 14.94 -24.72 1.96
C LEU A 157 15.99 -23.90 2.71
N GLY A 158 17.25 -24.40 2.75
CA GLY A 158 18.36 -23.67 3.35
C GLY A 158 18.61 -22.32 2.68
N VAL A 159 18.66 -22.27 1.35
CA VAL A 159 18.86 -21.01 0.60
C VAL A 159 17.68 -20.06 0.80
N GLY A 160 16.44 -20.55 0.74
CA GLY A 160 15.24 -19.73 0.97
C GLY A 160 15.21 -19.10 2.36
N LEU A 161 15.48 -19.88 3.40
CA LEU A 161 15.55 -19.41 4.79
C LEU A 161 16.70 -18.42 5.01
N VAL A 162 17.86 -18.65 4.40
CA VAL A 162 19.00 -17.71 4.49
C VAL A 162 18.64 -16.38 3.84
N LEU A 163 18.00 -16.38 2.66
CA LEU A 163 17.56 -15.16 1.98
C LEU A 163 16.52 -14.41 2.80
N LEU A 164 15.52 -15.11 3.36
CA LEU A 164 14.50 -14.52 4.23
C LEU A 164 15.12 -13.97 5.52
N GLY A 165 16.02 -14.72 6.16
CA GLY A 165 16.72 -14.31 7.38
C GLY A 165 17.59 -13.08 7.17
N LEU A 166 18.37 -13.05 6.08
CA LEU A 166 19.13 -11.86 5.69
C LEU A 166 18.19 -10.68 5.45
N PHE A 167 17.08 -10.89 4.74
CA PHE A 167 16.10 -9.84 4.54
C PHE A 167 15.55 -9.31 5.86
N VAL A 168 15.18 -10.15 6.84
CA VAL A 168 14.69 -9.72 8.16
C VAL A 168 15.74 -8.88 8.89
N VAL A 169 17.01 -9.28 8.87
CA VAL A 169 18.11 -8.54 9.53
C VAL A 169 18.29 -7.15 8.90
N PHE A 170 18.28 -7.06 7.57
CA PHE A 170 18.46 -5.80 6.85
C PHE A 170 17.17 -4.98 6.72
N SER A 171 16.00 -5.58 6.98
CA SER A 171 14.69 -4.92 6.89
C SER A 171 14.60 -3.75 7.86
N ARG A 172 15.22 -3.84 9.05
CA ARG A 172 15.25 -2.75 10.04
C ARG A 172 15.84 -1.47 9.46
N ALA A 173 16.84 -1.56 8.57
CA ALA A 173 17.45 -0.42 7.90
C ALA A 173 16.56 0.15 6.79
N LEU A 174 15.69 -0.67 6.18
CA LEU A 174 14.71 -0.25 5.17
C LEU A 174 13.48 0.43 5.82
N PHE A 175 13.08 -0.04 7.00
CA PHE A 175 11.90 0.44 7.74
C PHE A 175 12.19 1.46 8.85
N SER A 176 13.47 1.79 9.14
CA SER A 176 13.82 2.79 10.17
C SER A 176 13.18 4.17 9.88
N ARG A 177 12.54 4.75 10.90
CA ARG A 177 12.08 6.15 10.89
C ARG A 177 13.31 7.06 10.88
N ALA A 178 13.35 8.05 9.98
CA ALA A 178 14.21 9.22 10.16
C ALA A 178 13.91 9.82 11.54
N GLY A 179 14.97 10.10 12.32
CA GLY A 179 14.91 10.29 13.77
C GLY A 179 13.86 11.32 14.23
N LYS A 180 13.05 10.92 15.21
CA LYS A 180 12.39 11.87 16.10
C LYS A 180 13.48 12.63 16.85
N ALA A 181 13.51 13.95 16.72
CA ALA A 181 14.13 14.80 17.73
C ALA A 181 13.49 14.47 19.08
N GLN A 182 14.32 14.16 20.08
CA GLN A 182 13.90 13.95 21.45
C GLN A 182 13.22 15.22 21.98
N ALA A 183 11.92 15.15 22.23
CA ALA A 183 11.27 16.03 23.19
C ALA A 183 11.68 15.53 24.59
N GLY A 184 12.20 16.43 25.42
CA GLY A 184 12.60 16.14 26.80
C GLY A 184 11.41 15.74 27.68
N PRO A 185 11.66 15.14 28.85
CA PRO A 185 10.61 14.67 29.73
C PRO A 185 9.84 15.84 30.34
N MET A 186 8.52 15.87 30.13
CA MET A 186 7.58 16.65 30.94
C MET A 186 7.13 15.84 32.17
N PRO A 187 6.73 16.51 33.26
CA PRO A 187 6.65 15.92 34.59
C PRO A 187 5.44 15.00 34.74
N ALA A 188 5.61 13.95 35.56
CA ALA A 188 4.52 13.12 36.04
C ALA A 188 3.54 13.98 36.85
N THR A 189 2.25 13.82 36.59
CA THR A 189 1.19 14.32 37.46
C THR A 189 0.27 13.16 37.81
N ASP A 190 -0.04 13.06 39.10
CA ASP A 190 -0.77 11.98 39.74
C ASP A 190 -2.18 11.82 39.15
N GLY A 191 -2.43 10.67 38.54
CA GLY A 191 -3.75 10.25 38.06
C GLY A 191 -4.15 8.96 38.79
N VAL A 192 -5.26 9.03 39.52
CA VAL A 192 -5.85 7.92 40.27
C VAL A 192 -6.23 6.79 39.31
N THR A 193 -5.60 5.63 39.49
CA THR A 193 -5.96 4.36 38.85
C THR A 193 -7.17 3.76 39.56
N VAL A 194 -8.27 3.56 38.84
CA VAL A 194 -9.36 2.68 39.29
C VAL A 194 -9.12 1.33 38.63
N GLU A 195 -8.76 0.32 39.43
CA GLU A 195 -8.68 -1.07 39.00
C GLU A 195 -10.10 -1.65 38.90
N ALA A 196 -10.45 -2.20 37.74
CA ALA A 196 -11.64 -3.02 37.58
C ALA A 196 -11.29 -4.50 37.81
N GLU A 197 -12.11 -5.16 38.61
CA GLU A 197 -11.96 -6.52 39.12
C GLU A 197 -12.19 -7.57 38.01
N VAL A 198 -11.33 -8.60 37.97
CA VAL A 198 -11.33 -9.68 36.99
C VAL A 198 -12.21 -10.83 37.48
N VAL A 199 -13.20 -11.24 36.68
CA VAL A 199 -13.96 -12.48 36.88
C VAL A 199 -13.54 -13.51 35.82
N GLU A 200 -13.29 -14.75 36.24
CA GLU A 200 -12.73 -15.85 35.44
C GLU A 200 -13.64 -16.35 34.30
N PRO A 201 -13.09 -16.92 33.21
CA PRO A 201 -13.86 -17.40 32.07
C PRO A 201 -14.43 -18.80 32.31
N VAL A 202 -15.66 -19.04 31.81
CA VAL A 202 -16.29 -20.36 31.79
C VAL A 202 -16.03 -21.01 30.42
N GLU A 203 -15.45 -22.22 30.45
CA GLU A 203 -15.22 -23.10 29.30
C GLU A 203 -16.53 -23.63 28.69
N GLY A 204 -16.60 -23.63 27.35
CA GLY A 204 -17.66 -24.31 26.61
C GLY A 204 -17.64 -24.01 25.11
N LEU A 205 -16.69 -24.60 24.39
CA LEU A 205 -16.72 -24.69 22.93
C LEU A 205 -17.89 -25.61 22.52
N ASN A 206 -18.83 -25.09 21.74
CA ASN A 206 -19.61 -25.90 20.80
C ASN A 206 -19.68 -25.19 19.46
N GLU A 207 -19.36 -25.96 18.44
CA GLU A 207 -19.48 -25.64 17.02
C GLU A 207 -20.94 -25.43 16.60
N ASP A 208 -21.07 -24.64 15.54
CA ASP A 208 -22.04 -24.72 14.45
C ASP A 208 -23.11 -23.61 14.39
N LEU A 209 -23.33 -23.17 13.14
CA LEU A 209 -24.44 -22.36 12.61
C LEU A 209 -24.35 -20.82 12.75
N GLY A 210 -24.79 -20.17 11.67
CA GLY A 210 -24.81 -18.72 11.56
C GLY A 210 -25.67 -18.09 12.64
N GLU A 211 -25.08 -17.18 13.40
CA GLU A 211 -25.76 -16.50 14.49
C GLU A 211 -25.43 -15.00 14.45
N ASP A 212 -26.44 -14.27 14.88
CA ASP A 212 -26.59 -12.84 14.84
C ASP A 212 -25.40 -12.12 15.51
N LEU A 213 -25.04 -10.94 14.99
CA LEU A 213 -24.05 -10.08 15.61
C LEU A 213 -24.57 -9.70 17.02
N GLU A 214 -24.07 -10.36 18.05
CA GLU A 214 -24.37 -9.98 19.43
C GLU A 214 -23.76 -8.60 19.73
N PRO A 215 -24.50 -7.67 20.35
CA PRO A 215 -23.97 -6.36 20.73
C PRO A 215 -22.91 -6.52 21.82
N GLY A 216 -21.66 -6.16 21.51
CA GLY A 216 -20.59 -6.12 22.50
C GLY A 216 -20.37 -4.67 22.96
N GLU A 217 -20.96 -4.30 24.09
CA GLU A 217 -20.96 -2.91 24.57
C GLU A 217 -19.57 -2.30 24.83
N VAL A 218 -19.39 -1.03 24.40
CA VAL A 218 -18.79 0.06 25.20
C VAL A 218 -19.50 1.37 24.85
N LEU A 219 -20.47 1.79 25.68
CA LEU A 219 -21.28 2.99 25.53
C LEU A 219 -20.60 4.22 26.16
N ILE A 220 -19.98 5.07 25.34
CA ILE A 220 -19.70 6.46 25.73
C ILE A 220 -21.00 7.23 25.47
N GLU A 221 -21.86 7.33 26.48
CA GLU A 221 -23.05 8.18 26.42
C GLU A 221 -22.80 9.50 27.16
N GLY A 222 -23.03 10.62 26.47
CA GLY A 222 -23.07 11.96 27.08
C GLY A 222 -21.78 12.77 27.02
N GLU A 223 -20.66 12.21 26.56
CA GLU A 223 -19.46 13.00 26.25
C GLU A 223 -19.52 13.54 24.82
N GLU A 224 -19.36 14.85 24.66
CA GLU A 224 -19.36 15.50 23.34
C GLU A 224 -17.99 15.37 22.68
N PHE A 225 -17.98 14.92 21.42
CA PHE A 225 -16.79 14.91 20.58
C PHE A 225 -17.11 15.30 19.15
N SER A 226 -16.17 15.98 18.51
CA SER A 226 -16.31 16.47 17.14
C SER A 226 -15.29 15.88 16.18
N ARG A 227 -14.35 15.08 16.68
CA ARG A 227 -13.30 14.44 15.88
C ARG A 227 -13.27 12.94 16.11
N LEU A 228 -13.10 12.18 15.03
CA LEU A 228 -13.00 10.73 15.06
C LEU A 228 -11.64 10.29 14.49
N THR A 229 -10.89 9.47 15.24
CA THR A 229 -9.68 8.80 14.77
C THR A 229 -9.88 7.29 14.85
N PHE A 230 -9.94 6.64 13.69
CA PHE A 230 -10.09 5.20 13.54
C PHE A 230 -8.76 4.55 13.15
N LYS A 231 -8.17 3.80 14.07
CA LYS A 231 -6.95 2.99 13.87
C LYS A 231 -7.24 1.54 14.25
N SER A 232 -8.32 1.01 13.70
CA SER A 232 -8.81 -0.35 13.95
C SER A 232 -9.07 -1.08 12.63
N VAL A 233 -9.76 -2.21 12.69
CA VAL A 233 -10.21 -2.99 11.55
C VAL A 233 -11.72 -3.17 11.60
N GLY A 234 -12.40 -3.12 10.45
CA GLY A 234 -13.86 -3.33 10.36
C GLY A 234 -14.62 -2.27 9.57
N GLU A 235 -15.93 -2.20 9.77
CA GLU A 235 -16.86 -1.27 9.11
C GLU A 235 -17.35 -0.22 10.10
N VAL A 236 -17.27 1.05 9.73
CA VAL A 236 -17.69 2.19 10.56
C VAL A 236 -18.91 2.84 9.92
N PHE A 237 -20.03 2.89 10.63
CA PHE A 237 -21.20 3.65 10.23
C PHE A 237 -21.27 4.93 11.06
N LEU A 238 -21.02 6.07 10.41
CA LEU A 238 -21.07 7.39 11.04
C LEU A 238 -22.44 8.04 10.78
N THR A 239 -23.14 8.37 11.86
CA THR A 239 -24.43 9.06 11.83
C THR A 239 -24.34 10.40 12.56
N GLN A 240 -24.92 11.46 11.99
CA GLN A 240 -25.07 12.72 12.71
C GLN A 240 -26.41 12.75 13.47
N GLY A 241 -26.38 13.11 14.75
CA GLY A 241 -27.56 13.10 15.62
C GLY A 241 -27.46 14.06 16.81
N ASP A 242 -28.48 14.11 17.67
CA ASP A 242 -28.54 15.09 18.76
C ASP A 242 -27.60 14.77 19.94
N SER A 243 -27.16 13.51 20.04
CA SER A 243 -26.29 12.98 21.09
C SER A 243 -25.14 12.19 20.51
N CYS A 244 -23.97 12.24 21.16
CA CYS A 244 -22.83 11.43 20.75
C CYS A 244 -22.92 10.03 21.38
N SER A 245 -22.61 8.99 20.60
CA SER A 245 -22.55 7.60 21.05
C SER A 245 -21.57 6.77 20.22
N LEU A 246 -21.11 5.67 20.81
CA LEU A 246 -20.32 4.64 20.13
C LEU A 246 -20.89 3.28 20.52
N GLU A 247 -21.21 2.46 19.53
CA GLU A 247 -21.59 1.06 19.69
C GLU A 247 -20.66 0.19 18.85
N ILE A 248 -20.21 -0.94 19.40
CA ILE A 248 -19.31 -1.87 18.71
C ILE A 248 -20.02 -3.22 18.64
N LYS A 249 -20.08 -3.82 17.45
CA LYS A 249 -20.71 -5.13 17.20
C LYS A 249 -19.70 -6.08 16.60
N GLY A 250 -19.71 -7.33 17.06
CA GLY A 250 -18.78 -8.35 16.59
C GLY A 250 -18.40 -9.36 17.66
N ASN A 251 -17.40 -10.19 17.36
CA ASN A 251 -16.97 -11.24 18.28
C ASN A 251 -16.42 -10.61 19.59
N PRO A 252 -16.94 -11.01 20.78
CA PRO A 252 -16.48 -10.50 22.08
C PRO A 252 -14.96 -10.55 22.30
N ASP A 253 -14.29 -11.61 21.82
CA ASP A 253 -12.83 -11.76 21.92
C ASP A 253 -12.07 -10.68 21.16
N LEU A 254 -12.65 -10.20 20.05
CA LEU A 254 -12.09 -9.11 19.26
C LEU A 254 -12.43 -7.76 19.89
N ILE A 255 -13.64 -7.61 20.43
CA ILE A 255 -14.10 -6.37 21.10
C ILE A 255 -13.23 -6.08 22.32
N GLY A 256 -12.88 -7.10 23.12
CA GLY A 256 -11.98 -6.94 24.27
C GLY A 256 -10.57 -6.44 23.93
N LYS A 257 -10.17 -6.47 22.65
CA LYS A 257 -8.87 -5.95 22.16
C LYS A 257 -8.95 -4.53 21.62
N ILE A 258 -10.16 -3.96 21.52
CA ILE A 258 -10.38 -2.58 21.07
C ILE A 258 -10.22 -1.65 22.26
N LYS A 259 -9.43 -0.59 22.07
CA LYS A 259 -9.25 0.48 23.05
C LYS A 259 -9.87 1.75 22.52
N THR A 260 -10.79 2.32 23.29
CA THR A 260 -11.40 3.62 23.05
C THR A 260 -10.80 4.64 24.01
N ASN A 261 -10.55 5.85 23.52
CA ASN A 261 -10.10 6.96 24.36
C ASN A 261 -10.70 8.25 23.83
N LEU A 262 -11.35 9.01 24.72
CA LEU A 262 -11.90 10.32 24.41
C LEU A 262 -11.07 11.38 25.14
N GLN A 263 -10.30 12.15 24.37
CA GLN A 263 -9.49 13.25 24.90
C GLN A 263 -9.57 14.45 23.97
N ASP A 264 -9.66 15.65 24.55
CA ASP A 264 -9.75 16.92 23.85
C ASP A 264 -10.92 17.04 22.84
N GLY A 265 -11.97 16.22 22.95
CA GLY A 265 -13.07 16.16 21.97
C GLY A 265 -12.74 15.32 20.72
N GLU A 266 -11.71 14.48 20.79
CA GLU A 266 -11.37 13.47 19.79
C GLU A 266 -11.59 12.06 20.34
N LEU A 267 -12.49 11.31 19.69
CA LEU A 267 -12.69 9.89 19.93
C LEU A 267 -11.65 9.08 19.13
N SER A 268 -10.73 8.43 19.84
CA SER A 268 -9.73 7.54 19.24
C SER A 268 -10.08 6.09 19.49
N ILE A 269 -10.31 5.33 18.41
CA ILE A 269 -10.55 3.89 18.42
C ILE A 269 -9.30 3.19 17.88
N VAL A 270 -8.68 2.35 18.71
CA VAL A 270 -7.42 1.67 18.37
C VAL A 270 -7.55 0.18 18.62
N TYR A 271 -7.22 -0.64 17.62
CA TYR A 271 -7.06 -2.09 17.82
C TYR A 271 -5.64 -2.38 18.26
N ASP A 272 -5.45 -2.86 19.49
CA ASP A 272 -4.13 -3.18 20.03
C ASP A 272 -3.63 -4.53 19.50
N VAL A 273 -3.01 -4.51 18.32
CA VAL A 273 -2.32 -5.70 17.81
C VAL A 273 -0.95 -5.79 18.45
N LYS A 274 -0.87 -6.43 19.61
CA LYS A 274 0.39 -7.04 20.04
C LYS A 274 0.59 -8.31 19.22
N ILE A 275 1.20 -8.16 18.04
CA ILE A 275 1.62 -9.31 17.21
C ILE A 275 2.63 -10.11 18.03
N THR A 276 2.15 -11.13 18.72
CA THR A 276 2.98 -11.99 19.57
C THR A 276 2.98 -13.42 19.02
N ASP A 277 1.91 -13.84 18.34
CA ASP A 277 1.75 -15.21 17.83
C ASP A 277 1.30 -15.30 16.36
N TRP A 278 1.60 -16.46 15.76
CA TRP A 278 1.30 -16.79 14.36
C TRP A 278 -0.21 -16.95 14.07
N SER A 279 -1.03 -17.13 15.10
CA SER A 279 -2.50 -17.17 15.02
C SER A 279 -3.13 -15.80 14.73
N ASP A 280 -2.49 -14.69 15.10
CA ASP A 280 -2.98 -13.33 14.80
C ASP A 280 -2.90 -13.00 13.30
N LEU A 281 -2.04 -13.69 12.56
CA LEU A 281 -1.93 -13.61 11.10
C LEU A 281 -3.07 -14.34 10.37
N LEU A 282 -3.77 -15.27 11.03
CA LEU A 282 -4.89 -16.03 10.46
C LEU A 282 -6.24 -15.29 10.56
N ILE A 283 -6.34 -14.22 11.36
CA ILE A 283 -7.55 -13.37 11.51
C ILE A 283 -7.69 -12.35 10.33
N LEU A 284 -6.88 -12.48 9.28
CA LEU A 284 -7.00 -11.71 8.03
C LEU A 284 -8.26 -12.05 7.20
N GLY A 285 -9.07 -13.02 7.65
CA GLY A 285 -10.45 -13.17 7.21
C GLY A 285 -11.33 -12.17 7.94
N SER A 286 -11.60 -11.03 7.30
CA SER A 286 -12.56 -9.97 7.66
C SER A 286 -13.09 -10.07 9.09
N PRO A 287 -12.40 -9.52 10.11
CA PRO A 287 -12.99 -9.43 11.44
C PRO A 287 -14.31 -8.66 11.28
N LYS A 288 -15.43 -9.35 11.55
CA LYS A 288 -16.79 -8.80 11.52
C LYS A 288 -16.95 -7.85 12.71
N LEU A 289 -16.23 -6.74 12.66
CA LEU A 289 -16.31 -5.66 13.62
C LEU A 289 -17.04 -4.51 12.93
N GLN A 290 -18.16 -4.12 13.51
CA GLN A 290 -18.94 -2.98 13.10
C GLN A 290 -18.90 -1.92 14.21
N TYR A 291 -18.74 -0.67 13.83
CA TYR A 291 -18.68 0.47 14.73
C TYR A 291 -19.78 1.45 14.32
N ASP A 292 -20.84 1.56 15.11
CA ASP A 292 -21.87 2.55 14.90
C ASP A 292 -21.52 3.79 15.75
N VAL A 293 -21.13 4.87 15.09
CA VAL A 293 -20.69 6.11 15.73
C VAL A 293 -21.72 7.19 15.47
N THR A 294 -22.27 7.77 16.54
CA THR A 294 -23.14 8.95 16.43
C THR A 294 -22.38 10.17 16.92
N MET A 295 -22.42 11.26 16.15
CA MET A 295 -21.77 12.53 16.47
C MET A 295 -22.75 13.68 16.30
N LYS A 296 -22.66 14.70 17.14
CA LYS A 296 -23.48 15.91 17.00
C LYS A 296 -22.91 16.88 15.98
N THR A 297 -21.61 17.12 16.08
CA THR A 297 -20.84 17.94 15.14
C THR A 297 -19.68 17.11 14.62
N VAL A 298 -19.33 17.28 13.34
CA VAL A 298 -18.24 16.52 12.71
C VAL A 298 -17.24 17.51 12.11
N ASP A 299 -16.13 17.73 12.82
CA ASP A 299 -15.06 18.62 12.39
C ASP A 299 -13.94 17.85 11.67
N ALA A 300 -13.65 16.62 12.10
CA ALA A 300 -12.59 15.81 11.50
C ALA A 300 -12.85 14.30 11.60
N VAL A 301 -12.52 13.58 10.54
CA VAL A 301 -12.55 12.11 10.48
C VAL A 301 -11.22 11.61 9.93
N LYS A 302 -10.50 10.81 10.72
CA LYS A 302 -9.19 10.26 10.36
C LYS A 302 -9.23 8.73 10.36
N ILE A 303 -8.95 8.12 9.22
CA ILE A 303 -8.87 6.67 9.04
C ILE A 303 -7.40 6.30 8.84
N GLY A 304 -6.83 5.56 9.79
CA GLY A 304 -5.46 5.04 9.72
C GLY A 304 -5.38 3.51 9.77
N GLY A 305 -6.50 2.85 10.06
CA GLY A 305 -6.61 1.39 10.12
C GLY A 305 -6.90 0.72 8.77
N ALA A 306 -7.44 -0.49 8.81
CA ALA A 306 -7.90 -1.22 7.63
C ALA A 306 -9.42 -1.45 7.73
N GLY A 307 -10.21 -0.60 7.09
CA GLY A 307 -11.65 -0.62 7.25
C GLY A 307 -12.39 0.34 6.33
N ASN A 308 -13.70 0.13 6.22
CA ASN A 308 -14.58 1.00 5.45
C ASN A 308 -15.32 1.94 6.41
N LEU A 309 -15.53 3.18 5.99
CA LEU A 309 -16.39 4.13 6.69
C LEU A 309 -17.51 4.57 5.75
N GLU A 310 -18.74 4.48 6.24
CA GLU A 310 -19.92 4.95 5.54
C GLU A 310 -20.65 5.99 6.39
N ALA A 311 -21.07 7.07 5.76
CA ALA A 311 -21.96 8.05 6.35
C ALA A 311 -23.10 8.38 5.39
N GLY A 312 -24.28 8.62 5.97
CA GLY A 312 -25.46 9.09 5.25
C GLY A 312 -25.36 10.58 4.95
N HIS A 313 -26.10 11.37 5.72
CA HIS A 313 -26.09 12.83 5.68
C HIS A 313 -25.12 13.39 6.72
N LEU A 314 -24.28 14.35 6.32
CA LEU A 314 -23.40 15.11 7.21
C LEU A 314 -23.46 16.61 6.88
N GLU A 315 -23.64 17.44 7.91
CA GLU A 315 -23.59 18.89 7.84
C GLU A 315 -22.51 19.44 8.77
N ALA A 316 -21.60 20.24 8.23
CA ALA A 316 -20.49 20.83 8.97
C ALA A 316 -20.11 22.22 8.46
N GLY A 317 -19.57 23.07 9.33
CA GLY A 317 -18.95 24.33 8.87
C GLY A 317 -17.65 24.03 8.10
N LYS A 318 -16.73 23.32 8.76
CA LYS A 318 -15.45 22.88 8.20
C LYS A 318 -15.28 21.40 8.49
N LEU A 319 -14.86 20.62 7.50
CA LEU A 319 -14.66 19.18 7.64
C LEU A 319 -13.27 18.79 7.13
N SER A 320 -12.50 18.07 7.95
CA SER A 320 -11.23 17.48 7.58
C SER A 320 -11.32 15.96 7.49
N LEU A 321 -11.13 15.40 6.30
CA LEU A 321 -11.12 13.95 6.04
C LEU A 321 -9.69 13.51 5.76
N VAL A 322 -9.13 12.64 6.59
CA VAL A 322 -7.77 12.11 6.42
C VAL A 322 -7.82 10.60 6.30
N HIS A 323 -7.47 10.06 5.14
CA HIS A 323 -7.39 8.62 4.90
C HIS A 323 -5.93 8.20 4.66
N SER A 324 -5.32 7.64 5.69
CA SER A 324 -3.94 7.12 5.69
C SER A 324 -3.85 5.59 5.72
N GLY A 325 -4.98 4.91 5.87
CA GLY A 325 -5.09 3.46 6.00
C GLY A 325 -5.41 2.71 4.70
N LEU A 326 -6.07 1.55 4.86
CA LEU A 326 -6.63 0.73 3.77
C LEU A 326 -8.16 0.75 3.83
N GLY A 327 -8.83 0.89 2.69
CA GLY A 327 -10.29 0.76 2.61
C GLY A 327 -10.97 1.90 1.88
N LYS A 328 -12.26 2.05 2.14
CA LYS A 328 -13.15 2.99 1.46
C LYS A 328 -13.81 3.94 2.46
N LEU A 329 -13.81 5.24 2.17
CA LEU A 329 -14.61 6.25 2.87
C LEU A 329 -15.73 6.70 1.93
N GLN A 330 -16.98 6.56 2.33
CA GLN A 330 -18.14 7.00 1.55
C GLN A 330 -19.02 7.92 2.39
N ILE A 331 -19.32 9.10 1.86
CA ILE A 331 -20.34 10.00 2.42
C ILE A 331 -21.37 10.26 1.32
N SER A 332 -22.62 9.87 1.59
CA SER A 332 -23.67 9.86 0.57
C SER A 332 -24.31 11.23 0.33
N ASP A 333 -24.26 12.11 1.33
CA ASP A 333 -24.79 13.48 1.26
C ASP A 333 -24.05 14.41 2.24
N LEU A 334 -23.07 15.16 1.74
CA LEU A 334 -22.21 16.07 2.50
C LEU A 334 -22.56 17.52 2.19
N HIS A 335 -22.83 18.30 3.23
CA HIS A 335 -23.01 19.74 3.17
C HIS A 335 -22.00 20.47 4.07
N CYS A 336 -21.05 21.19 3.49
CA CYS A 336 -20.13 22.01 4.28
C CYS A 336 -19.58 23.25 3.58
N GLN A 337 -19.05 24.22 4.35
CA GLN A 337 -18.40 25.38 3.74
C GLN A 337 -17.01 24.99 3.23
N ASP A 338 -16.12 24.52 4.11
CA ASP A 338 -14.76 24.17 3.73
C ASP A 338 -14.48 22.69 3.95
N LEU A 339 -14.16 21.98 2.87
CA LEU A 339 -13.75 20.59 2.89
C LEU A 339 -12.24 20.47 2.66
N THR A 340 -11.54 19.79 3.55
CA THR A 340 -10.14 19.39 3.36
C THR A 340 -10.05 17.87 3.33
N VAL A 341 -9.51 17.31 2.25
CA VAL A 341 -9.33 15.86 2.06
C VAL A 341 -7.85 15.55 1.87
N GLU A 342 -7.33 14.62 2.66
CA GLU A 342 -5.98 14.08 2.54
C GLU A 342 -6.02 12.57 2.36
N LEU A 343 -5.65 12.07 1.18
CA LEU A 343 -5.53 10.63 0.90
C LEU A 343 -4.04 10.25 0.78
N GLY A 344 -3.48 9.75 1.88
CA GLY A 344 -2.09 9.28 1.96
C GLY A 344 -1.94 7.75 1.93
N GLY A 345 -3.02 7.00 2.17
CA GLY A 345 -3.04 5.54 2.23
C GLY A 345 -3.29 4.85 0.89
N LEU A 346 -3.79 3.61 0.95
CA LEU A 346 -4.33 2.91 -0.22
C LEU A 346 -5.84 2.77 -0.08
N GLY A 347 -6.61 3.50 -0.88
CA GLY A 347 -8.05 3.52 -0.67
C GLY A 347 -8.84 4.35 -1.65
N GLU A 348 -10.13 4.39 -1.40
CA GLU A 348 -11.10 5.14 -2.20
C GLU A 348 -11.90 6.08 -1.28
N ILE A 349 -12.08 7.33 -1.71
CA ILE A 349 -12.94 8.31 -1.03
C ILE A 349 -14.04 8.70 -2.00
N LEU A 350 -15.30 8.45 -1.65
CA LEU A 350 -16.48 8.76 -2.47
C LEU A 350 -17.34 9.77 -1.74
N LEU A 351 -17.51 10.96 -2.31
CA LEU A 351 -18.29 12.03 -1.71
C LEU A 351 -19.37 12.50 -2.67
N LYS A 352 -20.54 12.80 -2.12
CA LYS A 352 -21.68 13.41 -2.83
C LYS A 352 -22.30 14.50 -1.98
N GLY A 353 -23.03 15.44 -2.58
CA GLY A 353 -23.67 16.57 -1.89
C GLY A 353 -23.19 17.92 -2.45
N ALA A 354 -23.05 18.93 -1.59
CA ALA A 354 -22.63 20.28 -1.99
C ALA A 354 -21.72 20.96 -0.95
N VAL A 355 -20.60 21.51 -1.41
CA VAL A 355 -19.64 22.24 -0.57
C VAL A 355 -19.29 23.60 -1.17
N GLN A 356 -18.88 24.57 -0.34
CA GLN A 356 -18.45 25.88 -0.88
C GLN A 356 -17.04 25.80 -1.48
N SER A 357 -16.08 25.24 -0.73
CA SER A 357 -14.70 25.06 -1.16
C SER A 357 -14.19 23.65 -0.84
N GLN A 358 -13.39 23.06 -1.74
CA GLN A 358 -12.71 21.79 -1.49
C GLN A 358 -11.20 21.89 -1.74
N THR A 359 -10.41 21.41 -0.79
CA THR A 359 -8.96 21.25 -0.91
C THR A 359 -8.62 19.78 -0.79
N VAL A 360 -7.99 19.21 -1.82
CA VAL A 360 -7.75 17.77 -1.93
C VAL A 360 -6.27 17.52 -2.18
N ASP A 361 -5.63 16.75 -1.29
CA ASP A 361 -4.26 16.26 -1.44
C ASP A 361 -4.25 14.73 -1.58
N LEU A 362 -3.82 14.26 -2.75
CA LEU A 362 -3.67 12.84 -3.08
C LEU A 362 -2.18 12.50 -3.19
N SER A 363 -1.60 12.08 -2.08
CA SER A 363 -0.19 11.66 -1.99
C SER A 363 0.01 10.14 -1.91
N GLY A 364 -1.06 9.40 -1.59
CA GLY A 364 -1.09 7.94 -1.53
C GLY A 364 -1.32 7.26 -2.88
N ALA A 365 -1.83 6.03 -2.84
CA ALA A 365 -2.26 5.33 -4.06
C ALA A 365 -3.75 4.99 -3.98
N GLY A 366 -4.58 5.68 -4.77
CA GLY A 366 -6.02 5.57 -4.57
C GLY A 366 -6.85 6.44 -5.49
N ARG A 367 -8.14 6.50 -5.20
CA ARG A 367 -9.09 7.29 -5.96
C ARG A 367 -9.90 8.20 -5.04
N TYR A 368 -10.02 9.45 -5.45
CA TYR A 368 -10.98 10.41 -4.91
C TYR A 368 -12.08 10.58 -5.96
N ASP A 369 -13.30 10.18 -5.62
CA ASP A 369 -14.47 10.29 -6.49
C ASP A 369 -15.50 11.24 -5.87
N ALA A 370 -15.43 12.49 -6.30
CA ALA A 370 -16.30 13.57 -5.91
C ALA A 370 -17.06 14.11 -7.15
N GLU A 371 -17.36 13.24 -8.11
CA GLU A 371 -18.17 13.61 -9.29
C GLU A 371 -19.60 14.03 -8.90
N GLY A 372 -20.12 13.49 -7.79
CA GLY A 372 -21.44 13.86 -7.26
C GLY A 372 -21.39 14.92 -6.15
N LEU A 373 -20.24 15.55 -5.90
CA LEU A 373 -20.06 16.58 -4.88
C LEU A 373 -19.85 17.94 -5.56
N GLU A 374 -20.89 18.74 -5.63
CA GLU A 374 -20.83 20.08 -6.23
C GLU A 374 -19.96 21.00 -5.37
N SER A 375 -19.05 21.75 -5.99
CA SER A 375 -18.26 22.78 -5.31
C SER A 375 -18.14 24.05 -6.15
N ARG A 376 -18.01 25.21 -5.50
CA ARG A 376 -17.69 26.45 -6.24
C ARG A 376 -16.22 26.50 -6.60
N THR A 377 -15.36 26.28 -5.62
CA THR A 377 -13.90 26.30 -5.80
C THR A 377 -13.26 25.00 -5.35
N ALA A 378 -12.25 24.59 -6.10
CA ALA A 378 -11.48 23.40 -5.79
C ALA A 378 -9.98 23.62 -6.01
N ARG A 379 -9.18 23.13 -5.06
CA ARG A 379 -7.74 22.93 -5.24
C ARG A 379 -7.44 21.45 -5.11
N VAL A 380 -6.88 20.85 -6.16
CA VAL A 380 -6.57 19.41 -6.21
C VAL A 380 -5.09 19.23 -6.51
N SER A 381 -4.37 18.64 -5.56
CA SER A 381 -2.96 18.27 -5.69
C SER A 381 -2.83 16.76 -5.77
N LEU A 382 -2.27 16.23 -6.86
CA LEU A 382 -2.00 14.82 -7.08
C LEU A 382 -0.49 14.61 -7.22
N SER A 383 0.12 14.11 -6.15
CA SER A 383 1.54 13.75 -6.11
C SER A 383 1.80 12.24 -6.05
N GLY A 384 0.78 11.47 -5.66
CA GLY A 384 0.81 10.01 -5.56
C GLY A 384 0.48 9.29 -6.88
N ALA A 385 -0.06 8.07 -6.75
CA ALA A 385 -0.49 7.26 -7.89
C ALA A 385 -2.01 7.02 -7.85
N GLY A 386 -2.79 7.69 -8.68
CA GLY A 386 -4.24 7.67 -8.48
C GLY A 386 -5.08 8.47 -9.46
N SER A 387 -6.36 8.63 -9.13
CA SER A 387 -7.28 9.46 -9.91
C SER A 387 -8.17 10.32 -9.02
N ALA A 388 -8.39 11.57 -9.41
CA ALA A 388 -9.38 12.44 -8.80
C ALA A 388 -10.50 12.72 -9.80
N ASN A 389 -11.76 12.54 -9.42
CA ASN A 389 -12.92 13.10 -10.13
C ASN A 389 -13.51 14.19 -9.25
N VAL A 390 -13.74 15.39 -9.79
CA VAL A 390 -14.30 16.53 -9.02
C VAL A 390 -15.37 17.28 -9.80
N TRP A 391 -16.38 17.81 -9.13
CA TRP A 391 -17.35 18.74 -9.73
C TRP A 391 -17.10 20.16 -9.20
N VAL A 392 -16.77 21.09 -10.12
CA VAL A 392 -16.41 22.47 -9.80
C VAL A 392 -17.09 23.46 -10.75
N GLU A 393 -17.72 24.51 -10.20
CA GLU A 393 -18.48 25.49 -10.97
C GLU A 393 -17.74 26.80 -11.28
N GLU A 394 -16.85 27.28 -10.40
CA GLU A 394 -16.21 28.60 -10.58
C GLU A 394 -14.71 28.48 -10.90
N THR A 395 -13.90 27.89 -10.01
CA THR A 395 -12.43 27.87 -10.15
C THR A 395 -11.83 26.53 -9.72
N LEU A 396 -11.00 25.95 -10.59
CA LEU A 396 -10.24 24.72 -10.31
C LEU A 396 -8.74 24.99 -10.46
N GLU A 397 -8.00 24.83 -9.36
CA GLU A 397 -6.55 24.73 -9.36
C GLU A 397 -6.14 23.26 -9.30
N ALA A 398 -5.53 22.75 -10.37
CA ALA A 398 -5.15 21.34 -10.50
C ALA A 398 -3.64 21.18 -10.67
N ASP A 399 -2.98 20.58 -9.68
CA ASP A 399 -1.55 20.31 -9.67
C ASP A 399 -1.29 18.80 -9.77
N VAL A 400 -0.62 18.35 -10.83
CA VAL A 400 -0.28 16.95 -11.05
C VAL A 400 1.23 16.76 -11.17
N SER A 401 1.83 16.15 -10.16
CA SER A 401 3.26 15.80 -10.15
C SER A 401 3.50 14.28 -10.08
N GLY A 402 2.47 13.51 -9.73
CA GLY A 402 2.52 12.06 -9.62
C GLY A 402 2.19 11.29 -10.90
N ALA A 403 1.81 10.02 -10.72
CA ALA A 403 1.37 9.12 -11.79
C ALA A 403 -0.15 8.92 -11.69
N GLY A 404 -0.93 9.81 -12.29
CA GLY A 404 -2.38 9.80 -12.12
C GLY A 404 -3.14 10.72 -13.05
N SER A 405 -4.44 10.87 -12.86
CA SER A 405 -5.25 11.80 -13.66
C SER A 405 -6.27 12.54 -12.81
N ILE A 406 -6.41 13.83 -13.04
CA ILE A 406 -7.51 14.62 -12.49
C ILE A 406 -8.56 14.79 -13.58
N ARG A 407 -9.80 14.45 -13.26
CA ARG A 407 -10.95 14.69 -14.12
C ARG A 407 -11.92 15.63 -13.42
N TYR A 408 -12.49 16.55 -14.18
CA TYR A 408 -13.41 17.52 -13.62
C TYR A 408 -14.70 17.63 -14.43
N LYS A 409 -15.79 17.90 -13.72
CA LYS A 409 -17.13 18.24 -14.23
C LYS A 409 -17.47 19.68 -13.82
N GLY A 410 -18.35 20.33 -14.58
CA GLY A 410 -18.80 21.71 -14.34
C GLY A 410 -18.08 22.74 -15.21
N ASN A 411 -18.45 24.01 -15.05
CA ASN A 411 -17.99 25.11 -15.91
C ASN A 411 -16.86 25.95 -15.31
N ALA A 412 -16.02 25.36 -14.45
CA ALA A 412 -14.94 26.08 -13.78
C ALA A 412 -13.86 26.63 -14.73
N ASN A 413 -13.26 27.76 -14.32
CA ASN A 413 -12.02 28.27 -14.88
C ASN A 413 -10.85 27.43 -14.34
N VAL A 414 -10.19 26.67 -15.22
CA VAL A 414 -9.15 25.71 -14.84
C VAL A 414 -7.76 26.31 -14.97
N THR A 415 -7.02 26.34 -13.87
CA THR A 415 -5.58 26.57 -13.84
C THR A 415 -4.90 25.24 -13.55
N GLN A 416 -4.08 24.76 -14.49
CA GLN A 416 -3.43 23.46 -14.38
C GLN A 416 -1.91 23.56 -14.44
N SER A 417 -1.25 22.77 -13.61
CA SER A 417 0.20 22.56 -13.61
C SER A 417 0.46 21.05 -13.64
N SER A 418 1.14 20.57 -14.68
CA SER A 418 1.52 19.16 -14.78
C SER A 418 3.02 19.02 -14.97
N SER A 419 3.66 18.27 -14.09
CA SER A 419 5.10 17.95 -14.13
C SER A 419 5.38 16.44 -14.06
N GLY A 420 4.33 15.63 -13.80
CA GLY A 420 4.40 14.16 -13.76
C GLY A 420 3.99 13.49 -15.07
N VAL A 421 3.63 12.20 -15.00
CA VAL A 421 3.10 11.42 -16.15
C VAL A 421 1.57 11.56 -16.26
N GLY A 422 0.99 12.42 -15.43
CA GLY A 422 -0.46 12.58 -15.30
C GLY A 422 -1.08 13.67 -16.16
N ASP A 423 -2.39 13.60 -16.31
CA ASP A 423 -3.20 14.43 -17.22
C ASP A 423 -4.42 15.01 -16.49
N VAL A 424 -4.90 16.16 -16.95
CA VAL A 424 -6.08 16.86 -16.42
C VAL A 424 -7.10 16.98 -17.55
N LYS A 425 -8.28 16.36 -17.40
CA LYS A 425 -9.29 16.29 -18.48
C LYS A 425 -10.71 16.59 -18.00
N PRO A 426 -11.54 17.27 -18.80
CA PRO A 426 -12.97 17.33 -18.51
C PRO A 426 -13.62 15.95 -18.64
N ILE A 427 -14.63 15.68 -17.81
CA ILE A 427 -15.52 14.52 -17.94
C ILE A 427 -16.51 14.85 -19.07
N GLN A 428 -16.42 14.14 -20.19
CA GLN A 428 -17.40 14.28 -21.28
C GLN A 428 -18.68 13.50 -20.89
N GLU A 429 -19.79 14.22 -20.71
CA GLU A 429 -21.11 13.58 -20.67
C GLU A 429 -21.43 13.03 -22.06
N ARG A 430 -21.86 11.76 -22.12
CA ARG A 430 -22.09 11.01 -23.35
C ARG A 430 -23.57 11.01 -23.74
#